data_AF-A0A7H4NXI3-F1
#
_entry.id   AF-A0A7H4NXI3-F1
#
_cell.length_a   1.000
_cell.length_b   1.000
_cell.length_c   1.000
_cell.angle_alpha   90.00
_cell.angle_beta   90.00
_cell.angle_gamma   90.00
#
_symmetry.space_group_name_H-M   'P 1'
#
loop_
_entity.id
_entity.type
_entity.pdbx_description
1 polymer ?
#
loop_
_entity_poly.entity_id
_entity_poly.type
_entity_poly.pdbx_seq_one_letter_code
_entity_poly.pdbx_strand_id
1 'polypeptide(L)'
;MADELSATTLAEVPQDRLAGVVVRDGAANSHAAIMVRALGIPTVMGADIQPSLLHGHTLIVDGYRGELLVDPEPVLLQEYQRLISEENELSRLAEDDLERASELKSGERVKVMLNAGLSPEHEEKLGNFVDGIGLYRTEIPFMLQSGFPSEEEQVAQYQGMLQMFNEKSVTLRTLDIGADKQLPYMPISEENPCLGWRGIRITLDQPEIFLVQVRAMLRAKRGDRKPQYPAADGHQSR
;
A
#
# COMPACT_ATOMS: atom_id res chain seq x y z
N MET A 1 8.77 5.76 15.30
CA MET A 1 9.53 4.61 15.83
C MET A 1 8.55 3.67 16.51
N ALA A 2 8.68 2.37 16.31
CA ALA A 2 7.79 1.38 16.90
C ALA A 2 8.55 0.07 17.17
N ASP A 3 8.02 -0.73 18.08
CA ASP A 3 8.53 -2.09 18.32
C ASP A 3 8.22 -2.96 17.11
N GLU A 4 6.96 -2.99 16.67
CA GLU A 4 6.50 -3.64 15.44
C GLU A 4 5.76 -2.62 14.56
N LEU A 5 5.73 -2.90 13.26
CA LEU A 5 5.03 -2.05 12.29
C LEU A 5 3.89 -2.82 11.63
N SER A 6 2.68 -2.28 11.74
CA SER A 6 1.47 -2.82 11.10
C SER A 6 0.89 -1.83 10.08
N ALA A 7 0.04 -2.33 9.18
CA ALA A 7 -0.68 -1.47 8.24
C ALA A 7 -1.61 -0.46 8.92
N THR A 8 -2.25 -0.88 10.01
CA THR A 8 -3.13 -0.02 10.81
C THR A 8 -2.36 1.12 11.44
N THR A 9 -1.20 0.82 12.06
CA THR A 9 -0.33 1.83 12.66
C THR A 9 0.16 2.86 11.64
N LEU A 10 0.44 2.44 10.41
CA LEU A 10 0.83 3.36 9.33
C LEU A 10 -0.32 4.23 8.84
N ALA A 11 -1.55 3.69 8.80
CA ALA A 11 -2.73 4.43 8.37
C ALA A 11 -3.17 5.50 9.38
N GLU A 12 -2.86 5.33 10.66
CA GLU A 12 -3.18 6.30 11.73
C GLU A 12 -2.26 7.53 11.73
N VAL A 13 -1.08 7.45 11.11
CA VAL A 13 -0.12 8.55 11.09
C VAL A 13 -0.34 9.43 9.86
N PRO A 14 -0.54 10.75 10.03
CA PRO A 14 -0.63 11.68 8.90
C PRO A 14 0.64 11.60 8.04
N GLN A 15 0.49 11.33 6.74
CA GLN A 15 1.62 11.15 5.82
C GLN A 15 2.50 12.40 5.72
N ASP A 16 1.90 13.60 5.85
CA ASP A 16 2.60 14.89 5.83
C ASP A 16 3.50 15.14 7.05
N ARG A 17 3.37 14.31 8.09
CA ARG A 17 4.13 14.44 9.35
C ARG A 17 5.10 13.29 9.60
N LEU A 18 5.17 12.32 8.70
CA LEU A 18 6.01 11.13 8.86
C LEU A 18 7.30 11.26 8.03
N ALA A 19 8.38 11.70 8.68
CA ALA A 19 9.68 11.90 8.02
C ALA A 19 10.51 10.61 7.86
N GLY A 20 10.19 9.55 8.62
CA GLY A 20 10.94 8.29 8.60
C GLY A 20 10.38 7.26 9.57
N VAL A 21 10.69 5.99 9.32
CA VAL A 21 10.23 4.87 10.14
C VAL A 21 11.42 4.04 10.61
N VAL A 22 11.43 3.72 11.90
CA VAL A 22 12.40 2.79 12.49
C VAL A 22 11.63 1.77 13.31
N VAL A 23 11.91 0.49 13.05
CA VAL A 23 11.22 -0.65 13.64
C VAL A 23 12.23 -1.57 14.30
N ARG A 24 11.98 -1.95 15.56
CA ARG A 24 12.85 -2.89 16.29
C ARG A 24 12.70 -4.30 15.77
N ASP A 25 11.47 -4.78 15.69
CA ASP A 25 11.12 -6.14 15.35
C ASP A 25 10.46 -6.16 13.96
N GLY A 26 11.23 -6.53 12.94
CA GLY A 26 10.69 -6.66 11.59
C GLY A 26 11.73 -6.89 10.49
N ALA A 27 11.29 -7.49 9.39
CA ALA A 27 12.14 -7.80 8.25
C ALA A 27 11.96 -6.78 7.12
N ALA A 28 13.02 -6.52 6.35
CA ALA A 28 13.02 -5.58 5.22
C ALA A 28 12.03 -5.97 4.09
N ASN A 29 11.60 -7.23 4.04
CA ASN A 29 10.63 -7.78 3.09
C ASN A 29 9.23 -7.97 3.68
N SER A 30 8.96 -7.49 4.90
CA SER A 30 7.61 -7.53 5.48
C SER A 30 6.66 -6.63 4.69
N HIS A 31 5.36 -6.93 4.73
CA HIS A 31 4.36 -6.06 4.09
C HIS A 31 4.42 -4.63 4.62
N ALA A 32 4.62 -4.46 5.92
CA ALA A 32 4.79 -3.16 6.52
C ALA A 32 5.97 -2.40 5.89
N ALA A 33 7.14 -3.04 5.74
CA ALA A 33 8.31 -2.44 5.09
C ALA A 33 8.06 -2.12 3.60
N ILE A 34 7.34 -2.99 2.88
CA ILE A 34 6.98 -2.75 1.47
C ILE A 34 6.06 -1.53 1.34
N MET A 35 5.12 -1.34 2.27
CA MET A 35 4.20 -0.21 2.25
C MET A 35 4.92 1.10 2.52
N VAL A 36 5.73 1.18 3.57
CA VAL A 36 6.47 2.42 3.88
C VAL A 36 7.40 2.80 2.73
N ARG A 37 8.02 1.80 2.10
CA ARG A 37 8.82 2.01 0.89
C ARG A 37 7.99 2.57 -0.28
N ALA A 38 6.79 2.04 -0.50
CA ALA A 38 5.89 2.54 -1.55
C ALA A 38 5.36 3.96 -1.27
N LEU A 39 5.37 4.40 0.00
CA LEU A 39 5.10 5.79 0.38
C LEU A 39 6.32 6.72 0.21
N GLY A 40 7.47 6.20 -0.22
CA GLY A 40 8.71 6.98 -0.37
C GLY A 40 9.34 7.38 0.96
N ILE A 41 8.96 6.72 2.07
CA ILE A 41 9.42 7.10 3.42
C ILE A 41 10.67 6.29 3.79
N PRO A 42 11.79 6.94 4.18
CA PRO A 42 13.00 6.26 4.64
C PRO A 42 12.70 5.33 5.82
N THR A 43 13.17 4.09 5.72
CA THR A 43 12.83 3.05 6.70
C THR A 43 14.04 2.21 7.10
N VAL A 44 14.21 1.98 8.40
CA VAL A 44 15.15 1.02 8.96
C VAL A 44 14.37 -0.04 9.75
N MET A 45 14.58 -1.31 9.40
CA MET A 45 13.93 -2.47 10.03
C MET A 45 14.96 -3.27 10.81
N GLY A 46 14.56 -3.88 11.94
CA GLY A 46 15.48 -4.71 12.73
C GLY A 46 16.47 -3.89 13.55
N ALA A 47 16.14 -2.64 13.88
CA ALA A 47 17.05 -1.75 14.60
C ALA A 47 17.02 -2.04 16.11
N ASP A 48 18.20 -2.19 16.73
CA ASP A 48 18.28 -2.33 18.19
C ASP A 48 18.05 -0.97 18.86
N ILE A 49 16.78 -0.59 19.03
CA ILE A 49 16.35 0.71 19.54
C ILE A 49 15.37 0.58 20.70
N GLN A 50 15.35 1.60 21.57
CA GLN A 50 14.35 1.79 22.60
C GLN A 50 13.58 3.09 22.31
N PRO A 51 12.37 3.03 21.70
CA PRO A 51 11.64 4.21 21.24
C PRO A 51 11.42 5.29 22.30
N SER A 52 11.22 4.88 23.56
CA SER A 52 11.03 5.79 24.71
C SER A 52 12.25 6.65 25.03
N LEU A 53 13.46 6.14 24.80
CA LEU A 53 14.71 6.86 25.07
C LEU A 53 15.08 7.85 23.96
N LEU A 54 14.46 7.72 22.79
CA LEU A 54 14.76 8.54 21.61
C LEU A 54 13.72 9.66 21.40
N HIS A 55 12.74 9.79 22.28
CA HIS A 55 11.74 10.85 22.21
C HIS A 55 12.38 12.22 22.45
N GLY A 56 12.16 13.17 21.53
CA GLY A 56 12.70 14.54 21.61
C GLY A 56 14.13 14.71 21.08
N HIS A 57 14.78 13.62 20.67
CA HIS A 57 16.10 13.65 20.05
C HIS A 57 16.03 13.96 18.56
N THR A 58 17.11 14.54 18.02
CA THR A 58 17.24 14.73 16.57
C THR A 58 17.74 13.44 15.95
N LEU A 59 17.00 12.91 14.97
CA LEU A 59 17.30 11.63 14.35
C LEU A 59 17.53 11.79 12.85
N ILE A 60 18.48 11.04 12.30
CA ILE A 60 18.61 10.83 10.85
C ILE A 60 18.37 9.36 10.56
N VAL A 61 17.41 9.09 9.67
CA VAL A 61 17.07 7.74 9.20
C VAL A 61 17.70 7.53 7.82
N ASP A 62 18.76 6.73 7.76
CA ASP A 62 19.43 6.38 6.50
C ASP A 62 18.91 5.03 6.00
N GLY A 63 17.90 5.08 5.13
CA GLY A 63 17.29 3.88 4.54
C GLY A 63 18.18 3.14 3.54
N TYR A 64 19.24 3.77 3.01
CA TYR A 64 20.18 3.13 2.08
C TYR A 64 21.18 2.26 2.82
N ARG A 65 21.70 2.77 3.94
CA ARG A 65 22.68 2.06 4.79
C ARG A 65 22.01 1.21 5.88
N GLY A 66 20.73 1.44 6.14
CA GLY A 66 20.02 0.79 7.24
C GLY A 66 20.46 1.32 8.62
N GLU A 67 20.86 2.59 8.70
CA GLU A 67 21.45 3.19 9.89
C GLU A 67 20.51 4.24 10.51
N LEU A 68 20.50 4.32 11.84
CA LEU A 68 19.86 5.40 12.60
C LEU A 68 20.94 6.18 13.35
N LEU A 69 21.03 7.48 13.08
CA LEU A 69 21.93 8.39 13.80
C LEU A 69 21.12 9.18 14.82
N VAL A 70 21.61 9.24 16.05
CA VAL A 70 20.97 9.94 17.18
C VAL A 70 21.82 11.14 17.56
N ASP A 71 21.19 12.31 17.64
CA ASP A 71 21.83 13.61 17.89
C ASP A 71 23.15 13.79 17.13
N PRO A 72 23.11 13.70 15.79
CA PRO A 72 24.30 13.83 14.97
C PRO A 72 24.93 15.22 15.15
N GLU A 73 26.25 15.28 15.02
CA GLU A 73 26.96 16.56 15.07
C GLU A 73 26.46 17.51 13.96
N PRO A 74 26.47 18.84 14.19
CA PRO A 74 25.94 19.81 13.24
C PRO A 74 26.53 19.69 11.82
N VAL A 75 27.80 19.30 11.72
CA VAL A 75 28.48 19.07 10.43
C VAL A 75 27.85 17.90 9.68
N LEU A 76 27.54 16.81 10.38
CA LEU A 76 26.92 15.63 9.80
C LEU A 76 25.47 15.91 9.40
N LEU A 77 24.76 16.71 10.21
CA LEU A 77 23.40 17.16 9.90
C LEU A 77 23.35 17.98 8.59
N GLN A 78 24.30 18.90 8.40
CA GLN A 78 24.40 19.69 7.15
C GLN A 78 24.69 18.80 5.94
N GLU A 79 25.54 17.79 6.10
CA GLU A 79 25.87 16.88 5.01
C GLU A 79 24.66 16.03 4.58
N TYR A 80 23.89 15.48 5.53
CA TYR A 80 22.66 14.75 5.22
C TYR A 80 21.58 15.66 4.61
N GLN A 81 21.48 16.92 5.03
CA GLN A 81 20.60 17.89 4.39
C GLN A 81 21.00 18.15 2.93
N ARG A 82 22.30 18.23 2.64
CA ARG A 82 22.82 18.34 1.27
C ARG A 82 22.44 17.11 0.45
N LEU A 83 22.65 15.91 0.97
CA LEU A 83 22.28 14.65 0.29
C LEU A 83 20.78 14.57 -0.01
N ILE A 84 19.92 14.94 0.94
CA ILE A 84 18.47 14.99 0.73
C ILE A 84 18.12 16.01 -0.38
N SER A 85 18.77 17.17 -0.41
CA SER A 85 18.51 18.17 -1.45
C SER A 85 18.94 17.71 -2.84
N GLU A 86 20.05 16.97 -2.95
CA GLU A 86 20.53 16.38 -4.20
C GLU A 86 19.59 15.27 -4.69
N GLU A 87 19.14 14.39 -3.80
CA GLU A 87 18.18 13.33 -4.13
C GLU A 87 16.84 13.92 -4.60
N ASN A 88 16.37 14.99 -3.96
CA ASN A 88 15.16 15.71 -4.37
C ASN A 88 15.34 16.39 -5.74
N GLU A 89 16.53 16.89 -6.06
CA GLU A 89 16.83 17.44 -7.39
C GLU A 89 16.87 16.34 -8.45
N LEU A 90 17.54 15.22 -8.17
CA LEU A 90 17.58 14.06 -9.07
C LEU A 90 16.19 13.48 -9.30
N SER A 91 15.37 13.42 -8.25
CA SER A 91 13.98 12.98 -8.33
C SER A 91 13.15 13.93 -9.20
N ARG A 92 13.31 15.26 -9.05
CA ARG A 92 12.68 16.24 -9.95
C ARG A 92 13.13 16.12 -11.40
N LEU A 93 14.42 15.90 -11.65
CA LEU A 93 14.93 15.65 -13.01
C LEU A 93 14.37 14.36 -13.62
N ALA A 94 14.15 13.32 -12.80
CA ALA A 94 13.47 12.10 -13.23
C ALA A 94 11.97 12.32 -13.46
N GLU A 95 11.33 13.20 -12.68
CA GLU A 95 9.95 13.66 -12.89
C GLU A 95 9.79 14.43 -14.21
N ASP A 96 10.77 15.26 -14.58
CA ASP A 96 10.78 15.97 -15.88
C ASP A 96 10.86 15.01 -17.08
N ASP A 97 11.37 13.79 -16.88
CA ASP A 97 11.45 12.74 -17.89
C ASP A 97 10.22 11.81 -17.89
N LEU A 98 9.22 12.02 -17.01
CA LEU A 98 7.99 11.19 -16.94
C LEU A 98 7.16 11.20 -18.23
N GLU A 99 7.28 12.25 -19.04
CA GLU A 99 6.59 12.35 -20.33
C GLU A 99 7.27 11.55 -21.45
N ARG A 100 8.49 11.03 -21.22
CA ARG A 100 9.21 10.25 -22.24
C ARG A 100 8.58 8.88 -22.44
N ALA A 101 8.62 8.43 -23.70
CA ALA A 101 8.24 7.07 -24.03
C ALA A 101 9.17 6.06 -23.31
N SER A 102 8.57 5.03 -22.73
CA SER A 102 9.30 3.93 -22.09
C SER A 102 9.89 2.99 -23.14
N GLU A 103 11.12 3.28 -23.57
CA GLU A 103 11.81 2.57 -24.65
C GLU A 103 13.25 2.18 -24.26
N LEU A 104 13.70 1.03 -24.73
CA LEU A 104 15.11 0.63 -24.65
C LEU A 104 15.96 1.50 -25.60
N LYS A 105 17.28 1.52 -25.39
CA LYS A 105 18.22 2.17 -26.33
C LYS A 105 18.14 1.62 -27.76
N SER A 106 17.60 0.41 -27.93
CA SER A 106 17.33 -0.23 -29.22
C SER A 106 16.05 0.28 -29.91
N GLY A 107 15.21 1.07 -29.23
CA GLY A 107 13.90 1.53 -29.72
C GLY A 107 12.74 0.57 -29.44
N GLU A 108 12.97 -0.54 -28.72
CA GLU A 108 11.88 -1.43 -28.31
C GLU A 108 11.11 -0.84 -27.13
N ARG A 109 9.78 -0.77 -27.24
CA ARG A 109 8.90 -0.26 -26.17
C ARG A 109 8.78 -1.27 -25.03
N VAL A 110 8.94 -0.80 -23.80
CA VAL A 110 8.67 -1.57 -22.58
C VAL A 110 7.47 -0.94 -21.88
N LYS A 111 6.59 -1.78 -21.32
CA LYS A 111 5.47 -1.27 -20.51
C LYS A 111 5.93 -0.98 -19.09
N VAL A 112 5.67 0.23 -18.61
CA VAL A 112 5.86 0.62 -17.22
C VAL A 112 4.51 0.58 -16.51
N MET A 113 4.35 -0.40 -15.63
CA MET A 113 3.07 -0.70 -14.97
C MET A 113 3.16 -0.43 -13.47
N LEU A 114 2.13 0.17 -12.89
CA LEU A 114 2.07 0.49 -11.47
C LEU A 114 1.69 -0.73 -10.63
N ASN A 115 2.29 -0.86 -9.45
CA ASN A 115 1.80 -1.71 -8.37
C ASN A 115 0.97 -0.83 -7.43
N ALA A 116 -0.35 -1.03 -7.42
CA ALA A 116 -1.32 -0.19 -6.73
C ALA A 116 -2.01 -0.92 -5.57
N GLY A 117 -2.81 -0.17 -4.79
CA GLY A 117 -3.58 -0.68 -3.66
C GLY A 117 -3.11 -0.16 -2.29
N LEU A 118 -2.32 0.92 -2.25
CA LEU A 118 -1.81 1.50 -1.00
C LEU A 118 -2.21 2.96 -0.81
N SER A 119 -2.12 3.79 -1.86
CA SER A 119 -2.35 5.23 -1.77
C SER A 119 -3.04 5.75 -3.01
N PRO A 120 -4.37 5.94 -2.97
CA PRO A 120 -5.13 6.43 -4.11
C PRO A 120 -4.63 7.77 -4.64
N GLU A 121 -4.21 8.68 -3.76
CA GLU A 121 -3.72 10.01 -4.16
C GLU A 121 -2.41 9.96 -4.96
N HIS A 122 -1.47 9.09 -4.57
CA HIS A 122 -0.23 8.90 -5.34
C HIS A 122 -0.49 8.14 -6.64
N GLU A 123 -1.37 7.14 -6.59
CA GLU A 123 -1.75 6.34 -7.76
C GLU A 123 -2.43 7.20 -8.83
N GLU A 124 -3.30 8.14 -8.44
CA GLU A 124 -3.94 9.10 -9.35
C GLU A 124 -2.92 10.02 -10.03
N LYS A 125 -1.98 10.60 -9.26
CA LYS A 125 -0.94 11.49 -9.81
C LYS A 125 -0.05 10.79 -10.85
N LEU A 126 0.31 9.54 -10.60
CA LEU A 126 1.10 8.73 -11.52
C LEU A 126 0.30 8.19 -12.70
N GLY A 127 -1.04 8.26 -12.62
CA GLY A 127 -1.96 7.66 -13.58
C GLY A 127 -1.67 8.05 -15.02
N ASN A 128 -1.21 9.27 -15.29
CA ASN A 128 -0.89 9.75 -16.63
C ASN A 128 0.44 9.21 -17.19
N PHE A 129 1.39 8.87 -16.33
CA PHE A 129 2.78 8.55 -16.69
C PHE A 129 3.08 7.05 -16.79
N VAL A 130 2.12 6.19 -16.40
CA VAL A 130 2.25 4.73 -16.50
C VAL A 130 1.36 4.15 -17.59
N ASP A 131 1.70 2.97 -18.10
CA ASP A 131 0.91 2.23 -19.09
C ASP A 131 -0.34 1.55 -18.49
N GLY A 132 -0.47 1.56 -17.17
CA GLY A 132 -1.60 1.02 -16.42
C GLY A 132 -1.17 0.43 -15.08
N ILE A 133 -2.01 -0.43 -14.51
CA ILE A 133 -1.74 -1.15 -13.26
C ILE A 133 -1.39 -2.60 -13.56
N GLY A 134 -0.17 -3.00 -13.25
CA GLY A 134 0.32 -4.36 -13.42
C GLY A 134 -0.07 -5.29 -12.28
N LEU A 135 -0.35 -4.71 -11.11
CA LEU A 135 -0.82 -5.44 -9.93
C LEU A 135 -1.57 -4.47 -9.00
N TYR A 136 -2.87 -4.68 -8.84
CA TYR A 136 -3.65 -4.05 -7.77
C TYR A 136 -3.82 -5.03 -6.61
N ARG A 137 -3.32 -4.64 -5.44
CA ARG A 137 -3.37 -5.39 -4.19
C ARG A 137 -4.67 -5.12 -3.46
N THR A 138 -5.50 -6.14 -3.26
CA THR A 138 -6.80 -5.98 -2.61
C THR A 138 -6.76 -6.16 -1.10
N GLU A 139 -5.60 -6.42 -0.50
CA GLU A 139 -5.52 -6.78 0.92
C GLU A 139 -5.69 -5.58 1.85
N ILE A 140 -5.16 -4.41 1.47
CA ILE A 140 -5.19 -3.20 2.30
C ILE A 140 -6.64 -2.81 2.66
N PRO A 141 -7.57 -2.73 1.70
CA PRO A 141 -8.96 -2.45 2.01
C PRO A 141 -9.61 -3.47 2.94
N PHE A 142 -9.24 -4.75 2.85
CA PHE A 142 -9.76 -5.77 3.76
C PHE A 142 -9.17 -5.58 5.18
N MET A 143 -7.88 -5.26 5.29
CA MET A 143 -7.22 -5.04 6.58
C MET A 143 -7.76 -3.83 7.35
N LEU A 144 -8.25 -2.81 6.64
CA LEU A 144 -8.79 -1.57 7.24
C LEU A 144 -10.26 -1.69 7.70
N GLN A 145 -10.93 -2.82 7.43
CA GLN A 145 -12.33 -3.03 7.80
C GLN A 145 -12.47 -3.79 9.12
N SER A 146 -13.63 -3.70 9.75
CA SER A 146 -13.98 -4.49 10.94
C SER A 146 -14.55 -5.87 10.59
N GLY A 147 -14.70 -6.19 9.31
CA GLY A 147 -15.23 -7.45 8.79
C GLY A 147 -15.00 -7.57 7.29
N PHE A 148 -15.38 -8.71 6.69
CA PHE A 148 -15.27 -8.89 5.25
C PHE A 148 -16.17 -7.88 4.51
N PRO A 149 -15.62 -7.09 3.57
CA PRO A 149 -16.42 -6.15 2.80
C PRO A 149 -17.42 -6.91 1.93
N SER A 150 -18.65 -6.40 1.89
CA SER A 150 -19.73 -6.88 1.05
C SER A 150 -19.39 -6.76 -0.44
N GLU A 151 -20.14 -7.50 -1.27
CA GLU A 151 -19.98 -7.42 -2.72
C GLU A 151 -20.12 -5.98 -3.25
N GLU A 152 -21.07 -5.19 -2.72
CA GLU A 152 -21.29 -3.81 -3.17
C GLU A 152 -20.15 -2.87 -2.77
N GLU A 153 -19.59 -3.02 -1.57
CA GLU A 153 -18.43 -2.24 -1.13
C GLU A 153 -17.21 -2.54 -2.01
N GLN A 154 -16.97 -3.82 -2.31
CA GLN A 154 -15.91 -4.23 -3.21
C GLN A 154 -16.15 -3.72 -4.65
N VAL A 155 -17.38 -3.75 -5.17
CA VAL A 155 -17.72 -3.18 -6.47
C VAL A 155 -17.39 -1.70 -6.52
N ALA A 156 -17.85 -0.93 -5.52
CA ALA A 156 -17.62 0.51 -5.46
C ALA A 156 -16.12 0.84 -5.45
N GLN A 157 -15.35 0.10 -4.65
CA GLN A 157 -13.90 0.25 -4.59
C GLN A 157 -13.21 -0.06 -5.92
N TYR A 158 -13.49 -1.23 -6.52
CA TYR A 158 -12.87 -1.61 -7.78
C TYR A 158 -13.29 -0.68 -8.92
N GLN A 159 -14.52 -0.16 -8.92
CA GLN A 159 -14.98 0.85 -9.87
C GLN A 159 -14.19 2.16 -9.73
N GLY A 160 -14.00 2.65 -8.50
CA GLY A 160 -13.21 3.86 -8.26
C GLY A 160 -11.80 3.71 -8.82
N MET A 161 -11.15 2.57 -8.58
CA MET A 161 -9.83 2.28 -9.13
C MET A 161 -9.82 2.19 -10.67
N LEU A 162 -10.76 1.46 -11.26
CA LEU A 162 -10.84 1.32 -12.72
C LEU A 162 -11.12 2.66 -13.43
N GLN A 163 -11.85 3.57 -12.79
CA GLN A 163 -12.15 4.90 -13.33
C GLN A 163 -10.91 5.81 -13.35
N MET A 164 -10.04 5.72 -12.33
CA MET A 164 -8.78 6.50 -12.29
C MET A 164 -7.82 6.15 -13.43
N PHE A 165 -7.87 4.91 -13.92
CA PHE A 165 -7.01 4.40 -15.00
C PHE A 165 -7.82 4.06 -16.25
N ASN A 166 -8.81 4.91 -16.57
CA ASN A 166 -9.67 4.70 -17.74
C ASN A 166 -8.82 4.46 -19.01
N GLU A 167 -9.25 3.52 -19.84
CA GLU A 167 -8.56 3.08 -21.07
C GLU A 167 -7.22 2.34 -20.87
N LYS A 168 -6.66 2.28 -19.64
CA LYS A 168 -5.43 1.55 -19.33
C LYS A 168 -5.73 0.17 -18.74
N SER A 169 -4.80 -0.77 -18.94
CA SER A 169 -4.97 -2.13 -18.41
C SER A 169 -4.75 -2.16 -16.90
N VAL A 170 -5.65 -2.82 -16.18
CA VAL A 170 -5.57 -3.03 -14.72
C VAL A 170 -5.64 -4.52 -14.40
N THR A 171 -4.60 -5.03 -13.75
CA THR A 171 -4.56 -6.42 -13.25
C THR A 171 -4.92 -6.43 -11.77
N LEU A 172 -6.13 -6.86 -11.45
CA LEU A 172 -6.57 -7.08 -10.07
C LEU A 172 -6.06 -8.43 -9.56
N ARG A 173 -5.44 -8.46 -8.37
CA ARG A 173 -5.14 -9.72 -7.67
C ARG A 173 -6.27 -10.02 -6.69
N THR A 174 -6.69 -11.28 -6.61
CA THR A 174 -7.60 -11.72 -5.55
C THR A 174 -6.90 -11.65 -4.19
N LEU A 175 -7.68 -11.74 -3.12
CA LEU A 175 -7.22 -11.57 -1.75
C LEU A 175 -6.05 -12.53 -1.43
N ASP A 176 -4.84 -11.98 -1.20
CA ASP A 176 -3.68 -12.73 -0.71
C ASP A 176 -3.33 -12.35 0.73
N ILE A 177 -4.11 -12.90 1.66
CA ILE A 177 -3.93 -12.75 3.12
C ILE A 177 -3.29 -13.99 3.75
N GLY A 178 -2.93 -13.91 5.03
CA GLY A 178 -2.15 -14.93 5.73
C GLY A 178 -0.67 -14.53 5.82
N ALA A 179 0.12 -15.32 6.54
CA ALA A 179 1.45 -14.91 6.97
C ALA A 179 1.44 -13.60 7.79
N ASP A 180 2.17 -12.60 7.32
CA ASP A 180 2.28 -11.26 7.89
C ASP A 180 1.10 -10.34 7.52
N LYS A 181 0.12 -10.83 6.74
CA LYS A 181 -1.09 -10.10 6.34
C LYS A 181 -2.33 -10.64 7.04
N GLN A 182 -2.42 -10.41 8.34
CA GLN A 182 -3.57 -10.87 9.14
C GLN A 182 -4.73 -9.88 9.07
N LEU A 183 -5.95 -10.41 9.01
CA LEU A 183 -7.17 -9.61 9.16
C LEU A 183 -7.56 -9.62 10.63
N PRO A 184 -7.84 -8.46 11.26
CA PRO A 184 -8.22 -8.40 12.68
C PRO A 184 -9.42 -9.30 13.05
N TYR A 185 -10.32 -9.51 12.09
CA TYR A 185 -11.55 -10.29 12.22
C TYR A 185 -11.43 -11.74 11.70
N MET A 186 -10.25 -12.15 11.23
CA MET A 186 -9.94 -13.54 10.84
C MET A 186 -8.52 -13.89 11.28
N PRO A 187 -8.29 -14.09 12.59
CA PRO A 187 -6.97 -14.45 13.10
C PRO A 187 -6.59 -15.86 12.63
N ILE A 188 -5.35 -16.00 12.14
CA ILE A 188 -4.77 -17.28 11.70
C ILE A 188 -3.52 -17.53 12.54
N SER A 189 -3.46 -18.66 13.25
CA SER A 189 -2.29 -19.04 14.04
C SER A 189 -1.70 -20.34 13.50
N GLU A 190 -0.48 -20.25 12.98
CA GLU A 190 0.27 -21.37 12.43
C GLU A 190 1.74 -21.25 12.81
N GLU A 191 2.43 -22.39 12.93
CA GLU A 191 3.86 -22.44 13.25
C GLU A 191 4.72 -21.83 12.14
N ASN A 192 4.34 -22.05 10.87
CA ASN A 192 4.97 -21.40 9.72
C ASN A 192 3.92 -20.79 8.78
N PRO A 193 3.49 -19.55 9.05
CA PRO A 193 2.46 -18.89 8.26
C PRO A 193 2.85 -18.65 6.78
N CYS A 194 4.15 -18.56 6.47
CA CYS A 194 4.63 -18.39 5.09
C CYS A 194 4.39 -19.65 4.23
N LEU A 195 4.42 -20.84 4.85
CA LEU A 195 4.16 -22.12 4.19
C LEU A 195 2.76 -22.67 4.43
N GLY A 196 1.96 -22.01 5.27
CA GLY A 196 0.66 -22.48 5.75
C GLY A 196 -0.55 -21.99 4.94
N TRP A 197 -1.63 -21.73 5.65
CA TRP A 197 -2.94 -21.35 5.13
C TRP A 197 -2.97 -19.87 4.74
N ARG A 198 -2.53 -19.59 3.50
CA ARG A 198 -2.44 -18.24 2.93
C ARG A 198 -2.87 -18.16 1.48
N GLY A 199 -3.13 -16.95 1.02
CA GLY A 199 -3.37 -16.66 -0.39
C GLY A 199 -4.56 -17.43 -0.95
N ILE A 200 -4.36 -18.00 -2.13
CA ILE A 200 -5.38 -18.78 -2.82
C ILE A 200 -5.91 -19.97 -1.98
N ARG A 201 -5.10 -20.53 -1.06
CA ARG A 201 -5.49 -21.68 -0.24
C ARG A 201 -6.67 -21.34 0.68
N ILE A 202 -6.65 -20.13 1.27
CA ILE A 202 -7.78 -19.64 2.08
C ILE A 202 -9.04 -19.55 1.21
N THR A 203 -8.92 -18.95 0.02
CA THR A 203 -10.07 -18.75 -0.86
C THR A 203 -10.59 -20.04 -1.51
N LEU A 204 -9.77 -21.09 -1.58
CA LEU A 204 -10.21 -22.42 -2.03
C LEU A 204 -10.94 -23.18 -0.91
N ASP A 205 -10.49 -23.05 0.34
CA ASP A 205 -11.19 -23.62 1.50
C ASP A 205 -12.46 -22.83 1.88
N GLN A 206 -12.46 -21.52 1.61
CA GLN A 206 -13.59 -20.61 1.84
C GLN A 206 -14.06 -19.98 0.51
N PRO A 207 -14.76 -20.75 -0.34
CA PRO A 207 -15.12 -20.32 -1.70
C PRO A 207 -16.05 -19.10 -1.72
N GLU A 208 -16.81 -18.83 -0.66
CA GLU A 208 -17.71 -17.67 -0.61
C GLU A 208 -16.94 -16.35 -0.68
N ILE A 209 -15.78 -16.24 0.00
CA ILE A 209 -14.92 -15.05 -0.07
C ILE A 209 -14.44 -14.84 -1.51
N PHE A 210 -13.99 -15.92 -2.16
CA PHE A 210 -13.53 -15.90 -3.54
C PHE A 210 -14.63 -15.46 -4.51
N LEU A 211 -15.81 -16.08 -4.39
CA LEU A 211 -16.93 -15.85 -5.29
C LEU A 211 -17.47 -14.42 -5.16
N VAL A 212 -17.61 -13.91 -3.94
CA VAL A 212 -17.99 -12.50 -3.69
C VAL A 212 -16.99 -11.56 -4.36
N GLN A 213 -15.69 -11.80 -4.16
CA GLN A 213 -14.65 -10.94 -4.71
C GLN A 213 -14.62 -10.98 -6.24
N VAL A 214 -14.64 -12.16 -6.86
CA VAL A 214 -14.62 -12.29 -8.32
C VAL A 214 -15.88 -11.69 -8.94
N ARG A 215 -17.07 -11.88 -8.35
CA ARG A 215 -18.30 -11.23 -8.80
C ARG A 215 -18.18 -9.71 -8.73
N ALA A 216 -17.64 -9.19 -7.63
CA ALA A 216 -17.42 -7.75 -7.48
C ALA A 216 -16.47 -7.19 -8.55
N MET A 217 -15.36 -7.88 -8.85
CA MET A 217 -14.43 -7.49 -9.91
C MET A 217 -15.10 -7.47 -11.29
N LEU A 218 -15.91 -8.48 -11.61
CA LEU A 218 -16.63 -8.58 -12.88
C LEU A 218 -17.70 -7.48 -13.01
N ARG A 219 -18.46 -7.22 -11.96
CA ARG A 219 -19.48 -6.15 -11.92
C ARG A 219 -18.86 -4.77 -11.99
N ALA A 220 -17.73 -4.56 -11.31
CA ALA A 220 -17.00 -3.30 -11.36
C ALA A 220 -16.58 -2.96 -12.80
N LYS A 221 -16.04 -3.94 -13.53
CA LYS A 221 -15.68 -3.77 -14.96
C LYS A 221 -16.87 -3.41 -15.85
N ARG A 222 -18.07 -3.90 -15.54
CA ARG A 222 -19.29 -3.59 -16.30
C ARG A 222 -19.88 -2.21 -16.01
N GLY A 223 -19.50 -1.60 -14.88
CA GLY A 223 -20.15 -0.38 -14.38
C GLY A 223 -21.49 -0.64 -13.67
N ASP A 224 -21.78 -1.89 -13.29
CA ASP A 224 -23.07 -2.28 -12.70
C ASP A 224 -23.20 -1.78 -11.24
N ARG A 225 -24.00 -0.74 -11.01
CA ARG A 225 -24.49 -0.39 -9.65
C ARG A 225 -25.83 -1.09 -9.42
N LYS A 226 -26.03 -1.75 -8.27
CA LYS A 226 -27.38 -2.23 -7.92
C LYS A 226 -28.32 -1.01 -7.83
N PRO A 227 -29.58 -1.14 -8.28
CA PRO A 227 -30.59 -0.13 -8.01
C PRO A 227 -30.68 0.07 -6.48
N GLN A 228 -30.40 1.28 -6.01
CA GLN A 228 -30.85 1.69 -4.67
C GLN A 228 -32.38 1.73 -4.75
N TYR A 229 -33.04 0.69 -4.25
CA TYR A 229 -34.46 0.79 -3.98
C TYR A 229 -34.62 1.85 -2.88
N PRO A 230 -35.39 2.94 -3.10
CA PRO A 230 -35.69 3.87 -2.03
C PRO A 230 -36.32 3.09 -0.88
N ALA A 231 -35.89 3.40 0.35
CA ALA A 231 -36.50 2.84 1.55
C ALA A 231 -38.02 2.99 1.42
N ALA A 232 -38.74 1.87 1.50
CA ALA A 232 -40.19 1.88 1.50
C ALA A 232 -40.62 2.69 2.74
N ASP A 233 -41.13 3.90 2.52
CA ASP A 233 -41.83 4.64 3.55
C ASP A 233 -42.94 3.74 4.09
N GLY A 234 -42.85 3.44 5.38
CA GLY A 234 -43.79 2.58 6.06
C GLY A 234 -45.20 3.11 5.88
N HIS A 235 -46.04 2.31 5.22
CA HIS A 235 -47.48 2.47 5.29
C HIS A 235 -47.90 2.38 6.77
N GLN A 236 -48.13 3.54 7.39
CA GLN A 236 -49.00 3.62 8.56
C GLN A 236 -50.43 3.41 8.09
N SER A 237 -50.95 2.22 8.33
CA SER A 237 -52.38 1.94 8.29
C SER A 237 -53.10 2.84 9.30
N ARG A 238 -54.12 3.55 8.83
CA ARG A 238 -55.24 4.02 9.65
C ARG A 238 -56.41 3.08 9.46
#